data_AF-A0A2W5QF98-F1
#
_entry.id   AF-A0A2W5QF98-F1
#
_cell.length_a   1.000
_cell.length_b   1.000
_cell.length_c   1.000
_cell.angle_alpha   90.00
_cell.angle_beta   90.00
_cell.angle_gamma   90.00
#
_symmetry.space_group_name_H-M   'P 1'
#
loop_
_entity.id
_entity.type
_entity.pdbx_description
1 polymer ?
#
loop_
_entity_poly.entity_id
_entity_poly.type
_entity_poly.pdbx_seq_one_letter_code
_entity_poly.pdbx_strand_id
1 'polypeptide(L)'
;MGEAESGCTQKEFNQFLDAFIASPAVRARYTAPQVEQRGFRQPSKATGSSLPASAYQSLNVSHVDWQFADSASVARWRADPNQPYTALDVKFEDLPDGSFKFTYQPAILRDDEEGDGWTVERHIGKPAAYLFSWRSGCWQLTQDYR
;
A
#
# COMPACT_ATOMS: atom_id res chain seq x y z
N MET A 1 -4.66 -11.84 -12.24
CA MET A 1 -3.24 -12.01 -12.60
C MET A 1 -2.86 -11.15 -13.80
N GLY A 2 -3.69 -11.08 -14.85
CA GLY A 2 -3.40 -10.28 -16.05
C GLY A 2 -3.06 -8.80 -15.78
N GLU A 3 -3.77 -8.12 -14.87
CA GLU A 3 -3.52 -6.69 -14.57
C GLU A 3 -2.14 -6.43 -13.95
N ALA A 4 -1.67 -7.31 -13.05
CA ALA A 4 -0.33 -7.20 -12.50
C ALA A 4 0.75 -7.43 -13.57
N GLU A 5 0.55 -8.41 -14.46
CA GLU A 5 1.47 -8.71 -15.57
C GLU A 5 1.47 -7.60 -16.64
N SER A 6 0.33 -6.97 -16.90
CA SER A 6 0.22 -5.76 -17.72
C SER A 6 0.93 -4.58 -17.07
N GLY A 7 0.76 -4.36 -15.76
CA GLY A 7 1.51 -3.35 -15.00
C GLY A 7 3.02 -3.61 -15.02
N CYS A 8 3.47 -4.86 -14.95
CA CYS A 8 4.88 -5.22 -15.16
C CYS A 8 5.35 -4.94 -16.60
N THR A 9 4.51 -5.15 -17.61
CA THR A 9 4.91 -5.01 -19.02
C THR A 9 4.96 -3.55 -19.44
N GLN A 10 4.02 -2.75 -18.95
CA GLN A 10 3.86 -1.33 -19.26
C GLN A 10 4.60 -0.42 -18.27
N LYS A 11 5.14 -0.99 -17.19
CA LYS A 11 5.74 -0.27 -16.05
C LYS A 11 4.75 0.65 -15.32
N GLU A 12 3.45 0.41 -15.46
CA GLU A 12 2.39 1.17 -14.81
C GLU A 12 2.26 0.74 -13.35
N PHE A 13 2.89 1.51 -12.44
CA PHE A 13 2.93 1.16 -11.02
C PHE A 13 1.55 1.15 -10.36
N ASN A 14 0.67 2.11 -10.69
CA ASN A 14 -0.65 2.21 -10.07
C ASN A 14 -1.52 0.98 -10.39
N GLN A 15 -1.57 0.58 -11.67
CA GLN A 15 -2.28 -0.65 -12.09
C GLN A 15 -1.69 -1.90 -11.43
N PHE A 16 -0.36 -1.99 -11.32
CA PHE A 16 0.29 -3.06 -10.58
C PHE A 16 -0.11 -3.05 -9.09
N LEU A 17 -0.10 -1.89 -8.44
CA LEU A 17 -0.40 -1.74 -7.02
C LEU A 17 -1.83 -2.13 -6.70
N ASP A 18 -2.80 -1.75 -7.53
CA ASP A 18 -4.20 -2.13 -7.35
C ASP A 18 -4.36 -3.65 -7.39
N ALA A 19 -3.75 -4.31 -8.37
CA ALA A 19 -3.74 -5.77 -8.46
C ALA A 19 -3.01 -6.43 -7.27
N PHE A 20 -1.93 -5.81 -6.79
CA PHE A 20 -1.17 -6.25 -5.62
C PHE A 20 -2.01 -6.13 -4.32
N ILE A 21 -2.75 -5.04 -4.14
CA ILE A 21 -3.64 -4.82 -2.99
C ILE A 21 -4.82 -5.80 -3.04
N ALA A 22 -5.42 -6.02 -4.21
CA ALA A 22 -6.61 -6.85 -4.35
C ALA A 22 -6.34 -8.36 -4.22
N SER A 23 -5.19 -8.86 -4.67
CA SER A 23 -4.97 -10.31 -4.83
C SER A 23 -3.84 -10.87 -3.94
N PRO A 24 -4.15 -11.78 -2.99
CA PRO A 24 -3.14 -12.50 -2.22
C PRO A 24 -2.15 -13.28 -3.09
N ALA A 25 -2.62 -13.83 -4.23
CA ALA A 25 -1.77 -14.57 -5.16
C ALA A 25 -0.76 -13.66 -5.88
N VAL A 26 -1.18 -12.44 -6.26
CA VAL A 26 -0.28 -11.42 -6.82
C VAL A 26 0.74 -11.02 -5.75
N ARG A 27 0.32 -10.78 -4.50
CA ARG A 27 1.27 -10.47 -3.40
C ARG A 27 2.30 -11.56 -3.20
N ALA A 28 1.87 -12.81 -3.14
CA ALA A 28 2.78 -13.94 -2.96
C ALA A 28 3.84 -14.03 -4.08
N ARG A 29 3.48 -13.66 -5.32
CA ARG A 29 4.38 -13.66 -6.48
C ARG A 29 5.32 -12.45 -6.53
N TYR A 30 4.84 -11.28 -6.15
CA TYR A 30 5.54 -10.00 -6.31
C TYR A 30 6.03 -9.40 -4.98
N THR A 31 6.08 -10.20 -3.92
CA THR A 31 6.81 -9.83 -2.69
C THR A 31 8.21 -10.40 -2.81
N ALA A 32 9.24 -9.58 -2.55
CA ALA A 32 10.61 -10.07 -2.54
C ALA A 32 10.78 -11.17 -1.49
N PRO A 33 11.71 -12.14 -1.67
CA PRO A 33 11.89 -13.25 -0.72
C PRO A 33 12.11 -12.79 0.73
N GLN A 34 12.70 -11.62 0.89
CA GLN A 34 12.98 -10.92 2.13
C GLN A 34 12.50 -9.47 1.98
N VAL A 35 11.64 -9.01 2.89
CA VAL A 35 11.18 -7.63 2.96
C VAL A 35 11.76 -6.99 4.21
N GLU A 36 12.50 -5.92 4.05
CA GLU A 36 13.12 -5.23 5.19
C GLU A 36 12.08 -4.39 5.91
N GLN A 37 11.94 -4.58 7.23
CA GLN A 37 11.19 -3.66 8.06
C GLN A 37 12.09 -2.52 8.54
N ARG A 38 11.58 -1.30 8.41
CA ARG A 38 12.30 -0.06 8.75
C ARG A 38 11.38 0.87 9.53
N GLY A 39 11.96 1.69 10.40
CA GLY A 39 11.19 2.73 11.08
C GLY A 39 10.85 3.85 10.11
N PHE A 40 9.59 4.28 10.04
CA PHE A 40 9.14 5.33 9.12
C PHE A 40 9.89 6.65 9.32
N ARG A 41 10.08 7.08 10.58
CA ARG A 41 10.82 8.31 10.92
C ARG A 41 12.34 8.14 10.92
N GLN A 42 12.84 6.92 10.86
CA GLN A 42 14.27 6.59 10.89
C GLN A 42 14.58 5.51 9.84
N PRO A 43 14.44 5.81 8.54
CA PRO A 43 14.50 4.81 7.47
C PRO A 43 15.88 4.16 7.32
N SER A 44 16.94 4.85 7.74
CA SER A 44 18.31 4.33 7.80
C SER A 44 18.51 3.30 8.91
N LYS A 45 17.63 3.27 9.91
CA LYS A 45 17.65 2.29 10.98
C LYS A 45 16.76 1.12 10.57
N ALA A 46 17.39 0.10 10.00
CA ALA A 46 16.75 -1.22 9.93
C ALA A 46 16.29 -1.56 11.34
N THR A 47 15.03 -1.98 11.52
CA THR A 47 14.55 -2.39 12.85
C THR A 47 15.15 -3.73 13.29
N GLY A 48 16.09 -4.27 12.51
CA GLY A 48 16.70 -5.58 12.68
C GLY A 48 15.83 -6.72 12.12
N SER A 49 14.62 -6.42 11.65
CA SER A 49 13.65 -7.42 11.22
C SER A 49 13.55 -7.44 9.70
N SER A 50 13.97 -8.54 9.08
CA SER A 50 13.58 -8.90 7.72
C SER A 50 12.47 -9.94 7.82
N LEU A 51 11.38 -9.74 7.08
CA LEU A 51 10.26 -10.66 7.06
C LEU A 51 10.29 -11.49 5.77
N PRO A 52 10.04 -12.81 5.84
CA PRO A 52 9.90 -13.62 4.64
C PRO A 52 8.64 -13.20 3.87
N ALA A 53 8.64 -13.40 2.55
CA ALA A 53 7.47 -13.12 1.70
C ALA A 53 6.16 -13.76 2.22
N SER A 54 6.26 -14.94 2.82
CA SER A 54 5.12 -15.66 3.41
C SER A 54 4.41 -14.92 4.55
N ALA A 55 5.05 -13.91 5.16
CA ALA A 55 4.45 -13.08 6.19
C ALA A 55 3.53 -11.97 5.64
N TYR A 56 3.54 -11.69 4.32
CA TYR A 56 2.78 -10.59 3.69
C TYR A 56 1.48 -11.04 2.99
N GLN A 57 0.78 -12.02 3.56
CA GLN A 57 -0.51 -12.47 3.01
C GLN A 57 -1.59 -11.38 3.11
N SER A 58 -1.51 -10.53 4.13
CA SER A 58 -2.39 -9.37 4.34
C SER A 58 -1.59 -8.08 4.36
N LEU A 59 -2.01 -7.08 3.58
CA LEU A 59 -1.53 -5.70 3.68
C LEU A 59 -2.46 -4.90 4.59
N ASN A 60 -1.93 -3.85 5.22
CA ASN A 60 -2.74 -2.89 5.99
C ASN A 60 -3.50 -1.88 5.10
N VAL A 61 -3.41 -2.02 3.78
CA VAL A 61 -4.08 -1.15 2.82
C VAL A 61 -5.00 -1.98 1.94
N SER A 62 -6.22 -1.50 1.80
CA SER A 62 -7.28 -2.02 0.92
C SER A 62 -7.83 -0.87 0.08
N HIS A 63 -8.58 -1.23 -0.96
CA HIS A 63 -9.33 -0.28 -1.78
C HIS A 63 -10.84 -0.49 -1.56
N VAL A 64 -11.59 0.61 -1.42
CA VAL A 64 -13.05 0.65 -1.40
C VAL A 64 -13.47 1.70 -2.42
N ASP A 65 -14.06 1.26 -3.53
CA ASP A 65 -14.29 2.07 -4.74
C ASP A 65 -13.00 2.80 -5.19
N TRP A 66 -12.95 4.12 -5.07
CA TRP A 66 -11.80 4.96 -5.44
C TRP A 66 -10.95 5.40 -4.24
N GLN A 67 -11.27 4.92 -3.02
CA GLN A 67 -10.66 5.36 -1.78
C GLN A 67 -9.78 4.28 -1.16
N PHE A 68 -8.52 4.64 -0.85
CA PHE A 68 -7.64 3.81 -0.04
C PHE A 68 -8.12 3.80 1.42
N ALA A 69 -8.13 2.61 2.04
CA ALA A 69 -8.64 2.40 3.37
C ALA A 69 -7.80 1.36 4.15
N ASP A 70 -7.83 1.43 5.48
CA ASP A 70 -7.19 0.44 6.34
C ASP A 70 -7.88 -0.93 6.21
N SER A 71 -7.12 -1.96 5.84
CA SER A 71 -7.68 -3.29 5.56
C SER A 71 -8.46 -3.91 6.72
N ALA A 72 -8.00 -3.71 7.96
CA ALA A 72 -8.66 -4.26 9.13
C ALA A 72 -10.00 -3.56 9.39
N SER A 73 -10.06 -2.25 9.20
CA SER A 73 -11.29 -1.47 9.27
C SER A 73 -12.28 -1.84 8.17
N VAL A 74 -11.81 -2.08 6.94
CA VAL A 74 -12.64 -2.56 5.82
C VAL A 74 -13.21 -3.95 6.12
N ALA A 75 -12.41 -4.84 6.69
CA ALA A 75 -12.89 -6.17 7.09
C ALA A 75 -14.01 -6.08 8.15
N ARG A 76 -13.88 -5.16 9.12
CA ARG A 76 -14.94 -4.88 10.12
C ARG A 76 -16.20 -4.31 9.46
N TRP A 77 -16.04 -3.30 8.61
CA TRP A 77 -17.15 -2.67 7.88
C TRP A 77 -17.91 -3.67 7.00
N ARG A 78 -17.20 -4.57 6.31
CA ARG A 78 -17.83 -5.64 5.52
C ARG A 78 -18.62 -6.64 6.37
N ALA A 79 -18.19 -6.87 7.61
CA ALA A 79 -18.90 -7.73 8.54
C ALA A 79 -20.10 -7.03 9.20
N ASP A 80 -20.00 -5.71 9.41
CA ASP A 80 -21.05 -4.85 9.97
C ASP A 80 -20.96 -3.44 9.38
N PRO A 81 -21.84 -3.09 8.42
CA PRO A 81 -21.80 -1.79 7.74
C PRO A 81 -22.02 -0.57 8.66
N ASN A 82 -22.49 -0.77 9.90
CA ASN A 82 -22.59 0.31 10.88
C ASN A 82 -21.24 0.71 11.49
N GLN A 83 -20.19 -0.07 11.25
CA GLN A 83 -18.82 0.25 11.66
C GLN A 83 -18.09 0.90 10.49
N PRO A 84 -17.86 2.22 10.50
CA PRO A 84 -17.18 2.88 9.39
C PRO A 84 -15.75 2.37 9.26
N TYR A 85 -15.29 2.19 8.02
CA TYR A 85 -13.89 1.95 7.75
C TYR A 85 -13.08 3.24 7.90
N THR A 86 -11.77 3.10 8.06
CA THR A 86 -10.82 4.21 8.20
C THR A 86 -10.19 4.50 6.85
N ALA A 87 -10.43 5.70 6.33
CA ALA A 87 -9.78 6.17 5.11
C ALA A 87 -8.29 6.43 5.32
N LEU A 88 -7.52 6.36 4.24
CA LEU A 88 -6.10 6.63 4.21
C LEU A 88 -5.83 7.83 3.29
N ASP A 89 -5.11 8.81 3.83
CA ASP A 89 -4.36 9.77 3.03
C ASP A 89 -3.14 9.05 2.44
N VAL A 90 -2.93 9.18 1.13
CA VAL A 90 -1.89 8.42 0.40
C VAL A 90 -1.03 9.33 -0.45
N LYS A 91 0.23 8.96 -0.58
CA LYS A 91 1.20 9.65 -1.44
C LYS A 91 2.02 8.63 -2.23
N PHE A 92 2.16 8.88 -3.52
CA PHE A 92 2.98 8.12 -4.45
C PHE A 92 4.24 8.93 -4.78
N GLU A 93 5.40 8.29 -4.69
CA GLU A 93 6.68 8.93 -4.95
C GLU A 93 7.57 8.03 -5.81
N ASP A 94 7.91 8.49 -7.01
CA ASP A 94 9.02 7.96 -7.80
C ASP A 94 10.35 8.35 -7.13
N LEU A 95 11.19 7.37 -6.83
CA LEU A 95 12.52 7.61 -6.27
C LEU A 95 13.60 7.62 -7.36
N PRO A 96 14.74 8.32 -7.15
CA PRO A 96 15.80 8.44 -8.14
C PRO A 96 16.43 7.11 -8.60
N ASP A 97 16.31 6.05 -7.80
CA ASP A 97 16.78 4.70 -8.13
C ASP A 97 15.76 3.89 -8.95
N GLY A 98 14.66 4.50 -9.36
CA GLY A 98 13.58 3.87 -10.10
C GLY A 98 12.67 2.99 -9.25
N SER A 99 12.75 3.07 -7.92
CA SER A 99 11.77 2.46 -7.02
C SER A 99 10.57 3.37 -6.79
N PHE A 100 9.44 2.78 -6.40
CA PHE A 100 8.23 3.50 -6.02
C PHE A 100 8.00 3.39 -4.52
N LYS A 101 7.75 4.51 -3.87
CA LYS A 101 7.32 4.57 -2.49
C LYS A 101 5.85 4.95 -2.43
N PHE A 102 5.08 4.08 -1.78
CA PHE A 102 3.67 4.31 -1.47
C PHE A 102 3.53 4.57 0.03
N THR A 103 3.35 5.83 0.39
CA THR A 103 3.15 6.28 1.77
C THR A 103 1.66 6.40 2.05
N TYR A 104 1.24 6.01 3.25
CA TYR A 104 -0.16 6.12 3.67
C TYR A 104 -0.26 6.48 5.15
N GLN A 105 -1.32 7.19 5.51
CA GLN A 105 -1.61 7.55 6.89
C GLN A 105 -3.13 7.57 7.14
N PRO A 106 -3.63 6.94 8.21
CA PRO A 106 -5.04 7.04 8.59
C PRO A 106 -5.48 8.50 8.75
N ALA A 107 -6.58 8.85 8.10
CA ALA A 107 -7.09 10.21 8.02
C ALA A 107 -8.62 10.27 8.13
N ILE A 108 -9.12 11.38 8.64
CA ILE A 108 -10.49 11.84 8.39
C ILE A 108 -10.43 12.68 7.12
N LEU A 109 -11.17 12.23 6.11
CA LEU A 109 -11.30 12.90 4.82
C LEU A 109 -12.69 13.51 4.73
N ARG A 110 -12.77 14.69 4.14
CA ARG A 110 -14.03 15.33 3.76
C ARG A 110 -14.14 15.28 2.26
N ASP A 111 -15.29 14.85 1.78
CA ASP A 111 -15.65 14.93 0.36
C ASP A 111 -15.64 16.41 -0.04
N ASP A 112 -14.98 16.75 -1.14
CA ASP A 112 -14.90 18.12 -1.63
C ASP A 112 -16.19 18.58 -2.32
N GLU A 113 -17.20 17.71 -2.43
CA GLU A 113 -18.52 17.93 -3.05
C GLU A 113 -18.47 18.24 -4.57
N GLU A 114 -17.27 18.48 -5.12
CA GLU A 114 -17.00 18.73 -6.53
C GLU A 114 -15.95 17.73 -7.08
N GLY A 115 -16.41 16.78 -7.88
CA GLY A 115 -15.56 15.74 -8.48
C GLY A 115 -15.35 14.51 -7.59
N ASP A 116 -14.19 13.88 -7.72
CA ASP A 116 -13.73 12.71 -6.94
C ASP A 116 -12.65 13.09 -5.91
N GLY A 117 -12.57 14.39 -5.58
CA GLY A 117 -11.58 14.96 -4.66
C GLY A 117 -11.92 14.75 -3.18
N TRP A 118 -10.90 14.52 -2.38
CA TRP A 118 -11.00 14.42 -0.93
C TRP A 118 -9.99 15.37 -0.26
N THR A 119 -10.47 16.21 0.66
CA THR A 119 -9.60 17.01 1.50
C THR A 119 -9.30 16.28 2.81
N VAL A 120 -8.02 16.25 3.19
CA VAL A 120 -7.59 15.76 4.51
C VAL A 120 -7.97 16.79 5.56
N GLU A 121 -8.91 16.45 6.45
CA GLU A 121 -9.23 17.29 7.61
C GLU A 121 -8.23 17.06 8.75
N ARG A 122 -7.90 15.79 9.00
CA ARG A 122 -7.03 15.41 10.12
C ARG A 122 -6.45 14.02 9.97
N HIS A 123 -5.15 13.86 10.25
CA HIS A 123 -4.54 12.55 10.45
C HIS A 123 -4.84 11.97 11.84
N ILE A 124 -5.22 10.69 11.89
CA ILE A 124 -5.64 9.98 13.11
C ILE A 124 -4.81 8.73 13.43
N GLY A 125 -3.73 8.49 12.69
CA GLY A 125 -2.82 7.37 12.90
C GLY A 125 -1.37 7.73 12.59
N LYS A 126 -0.47 6.75 12.78
CA LYS A 126 0.94 6.89 12.36
C LYS A 126 1.04 6.69 10.85
N PRO A 127 1.92 7.43 10.16
CA PRO A 127 2.22 7.15 8.77
C PRO A 127 3.02 5.85 8.65
N ALA A 128 2.82 5.16 7.53
CA ALA A 128 3.54 3.97 7.13
C ALA A 128 3.82 4.05 5.62
N ALA A 129 4.68 3.19 5.11
CA ALA A 129 4.92 3.12 3.67
C ALA A 129 5.35 1.73 3.20
N TYR A 130 5.13 1.46 1.93
CA TYR A 130 5.70 0.33 1.21
C TYR A 130 6.66 0.84 0.14
N LEU A 131 7.80 0.18 -0.01
CA LEU A 131 8.71 0.41 -1.14
C LEU A 131 8.65 -0.75 -2.11
N PHE A 132 8.45 -0.42 -3.37
CA PHE A 132 8.47 -1.36 -4.47
C PHE A 132 9.66 -1.07 -5.37
N SER A 133 10.54 -2.05 -5.56
CA SER A 133 11.69 -1.91 -6.45
C SER A 133 11.49 -2.74 -7.71
N TRP A 134 12.03 -2.26 -8.84
CA TRP A 134 12.05 -3.03 -10.07
C TRP A 134 13.07 -4.19 -9.97
N ARG A 135 12.60 -5.43 -9.94
CA ARG A 135 13.44 -6.64 -9.83
C ARG A 135 12.91 -7.74 -10.73
N SER A 136 13.82 -8.42 -11.43
CA SER A 136 13.50 -9.57 -12.28
C SER A 136 12.37 -9.29 -13.30
N GLY A 137 12.32 -8.07 -13.84
CA GLY A 137 11.35 -7.67 -14.85
C GLY A 137 9.96 -7.23 -14.33
N CYS A 138 9.79 -7.01 -13.03
CA CYS A 138 8.57 -6.38 -12.50
C CYS A 138 8.83 -5.63 -11.17
N TRP A 139 7.84 -4.87 -10.71
CA TRP A 139 7.75 -4.35 -9.34
C TRP A 139 7.72 -5.49 -8.31
N GLN A 140 8.50 -5.34 -7.24
CA GLN A 140 8.43 -6.21 -6.07
C GLN A 140 8.42 -5.40 -4.77
N LEU A 141 7.59 -5.79 -3.80
CA LEU A 141 7.64 -5.24 -2.44
C LEU A 141 8.98 -5.63 -1.79
N THR A 142 9.79 -4.65 -1.44
CA THR A 142 11.14 -4.86 -0.88
C THR A 142 11.30 -4.30 0.51
N GLN A 143 10.52 -3.28 0.89
CA GLN A 143 10.58 -2.69 2.22
C GLN A 143 9.20 -2.31 2.75
N ASP A 144 9.06 -2.41 4.08
CA ASP A 144 7.87 -2.04 4.84
C ASP A 144 8.27 -1.07 5.97
N TYR A 145 7.73 0.15 5.91
CA TYR A 145 8.02 1.23 6.84
C TYR A 145 6.88 1.39 7.85
N ARG A 146 7.22 1.35 9.15
CA ARG A 146 6.26 1.37 10.28
C ARG A 146 6.55 2.45 11.32
#